data_AF-A0A2D6SQN2-F1
#
_entry.id   AF-A0A2D6SQN2-F1
#
_cell.length_a   1.000
_cell.length_b   1.000
_cell.length_c   1.000
_cell.angle_alpha   90.00
_cell.angle_beta   90.00
_cell.angle_gamma   90.00
#
_symmetry.space_group_name_H-M   'P 1'
#
loop_
_entity.id
_entity.type
_entity.pdbx_description
1 polymer ?
#
loop_
_entity_poly.entity_id
_entity_poly.type
_entity_poly.pdbx_seq_one_letter_code
_entity_poly.pdbx_strand_id
1 'polypeptide(L)'
;MFEKHAVIGRFKDDVAQHLEVIESEIEKGNREEATLWLNELLIMKKTWETSLNTPNFAITAHSWVNPSTLDTGSTKHLAAERIRIVDGAIALVHEKFQAKGWST
;
A
#
# COMPACT_ATOMS: atom_id res chain seq x y z
N MET A 1 -19.55 -0.94 -13.64
CA MET A 1 -18.45 0.04 -13.83
C MET A 1 -18.23 0.96 -12.60
N PHE A 2 -19.27 1.24 -11.80
CA PHE A 2 -19.19 2.09 -10.58
C PHE A 2 -18.44 1.48 -9.39
N GLU A 3 -18.57 0.17 -9.17
CA GLU A 3 -18.00 -0.50 -7.99
C GLU A 3 -16.47 -0.57 -8.01
N LYS A 4 -15.88 -0.87 -9.18
CA LYS A 4 -14.42 -0.89 -9.37
C LYS A 4 -13.76 0.45 -9.00
N HIS A 5 -14.38 1.56 -9.42
CA HIS A 5 -13.88 2.91 -9.13
C HIS A 5 -13.96 3.24 -7.64
N ALA A 6 -15.05 2.85 -6.96
CA ALA A 6 -15.20 3.07 -5.53
C ALA A 6 -14.21 2.23 -4.70
N VAL A 7 -13.89 1.02 -5.15
CA VAL A 7 -12.92 0.13 -4.51
C VAL A 7 -11.48 0.65 -4.67
N ILE A 8 -11.09 1.09 -5.88
CA ILE A 8 -9.77 1.69 -6.10
C ILE A 8 -9.65 3.06 -5.44
N GLY A 9 -10.71 3.87 -5.44
CA GLY A 9 -10.74 5.17 -4.76
C GLY A 9 -10.39 5.05 -3.28
N ARG A 10 -11.12 4.19 -2.55
CA ARG A 10 -10.83 3.93 -1.13
C ARG A 10 -9.40 3.43 -0.90
N PHE A 11 -8.91 2.53 -1.75
CA PHE A 11 -7.54 2.05 -1.65
C PHE A 11 -6.49 3.16 -1.84
N LYS A 12 -6.75 4.14 -2.71
CA LYS A 12 -5.88 5.32 -2.85
C LYS A 12 -5.88 6.16 -1.59
N ASP A 13 -7.04 6.35 -0.97
CA ASP A 13 -7.15 7.11 0.28
C ASP A 13 -6.39 6.40 1.42
N ASP A 14 -6.51 5.08 1.53
CA ASP A 14 -5.77 4.28 2.51
C ASP A 14 -4.24 4.42 2.33
N VAL A 15 -3.75 4.34 1.08
CA VAL A 15 -2.32 4.51 0.78
C VAL A 15 -1.86 5.96 1.03
N ALA A 16 -2.69 6.95 0.71
CA ALA A 16 -2.40 8.35 1.00
C ALA A 16 -2.25 8.60 2.51
N GLN A 17 -3.11 7.99 3.33
CA GLN A 17 -3.00 8.08 4.79
C GLN A 17 -1.69 7.48 5.31
N HIS A 18 -1.25 6.33 4.77
CA HIS A 18 0.05 5.75 5.13
C HIS A 18 1.21 6.68 4.75
N LEU A 19 1.14 7.31 3.57
CA LEU A 19 2.13 8.30 3.15
C LEU A 19 2.19 9.50 4.08
N GLU A 20 1.06 10.06 4.48
CA GLU A 20 1.01 11.19 5.43
C GLU A 20 1.68 10.85 6.76
N VAL A 21 1.47 9.63 7.28
CA VAL A 21 2.13 9.17 8.50
C VAL A 21 3.65 9.06 8.30
N ILE A 22 4.09 8.41 7.21
CA ILE A 22 5.51 8.29 6.88
C ILE A 22 6.16 9.67 6.76
N GLU A 23 5.53 10.58 6.03
CA GLU A 23 6.03 11.94 5.84
C GLU A 23 6.16 12.68 7.18
N SER A 24 5.17 12.56 8.07
CA SER A 24 5.24 13.13 9.41
C SER A 24 6.42 12.58 10.22
N GLU A 25 6.68 11.27 10.17
CA GLU A 25 7.80 10.64 10.88
C GLU A 25 9.16 11.04 10.28
N ILE A 26 9.25 11.18 8.96
CA ILE A 26 10.41 11.73 8.25
C ILE A 26 10.69 13.17 8.71
N GLU A 27 9.66 14.00 8.82
CA GLU A 27 9.77 15.39 9.28
C GLU A 27 10.26 15.48 10.73
N LYS A 28 9.74 14.61 11.61
CA LYS A 28 10.17 14.48 13.01
C LYS A 28 11.58 13.90 13.16
N GLY A 29 12.15 13.34 12.09
CA GLY A 29 13.45 12.65 12.12
C GLY A 29 13.39 11.24 12.72
N ASN A 30 12.19 10.68 12.88
CA ASN A 30 11.96 9.35 13.44
C ASN A 30 12.14 8.28 12.36
N ARG A 31 13.41 7.94 12.09
CA ARG A 31 13.75 6.97 11.03
C ARG A 31 13.17 5.58 11.27
N GLU A 32 13.15 5.12 12.52
CA GLU A 32 12.68 3.77 12.87
C GLU A 32 11.19 3.62 12.53
N GLU A 33 10.37 4.56 12.98
CA GLU A 33 8.93 4.55 12.71
C GLU A 33 8.66 4.76 11.22
N ALA A 34 9.32 5.71 10.55
CA ALA A 34 9.19 5.89 9.10
C ALA A 34 9.53 4.60 8.32
N THR A 35 10.54 3.85 8.77
CA THR A 35 10.94 2.56 8.18
C THR A 35 9.90 1.47 8.45
N LEU A 36 9.29 1.45 9.64
CA LEU A 36 8.21 0.53 9.97
C LEU A 36 7.02 0.72 9.00
N TRP A 37 6.58 1.96 8.80
CA TRP A 37 5.49 2.27 7.88
C TRP A 37 5.85 2.00 6.41
N LEU A 38 7.11 2.21 5.99
CA LEU A 38 7.59 1.77 4.68
C LEU A 38 7.49 0.24 4.53
N ASN A 39 7.86 -0.52 5.55
CA ASN A 39 7.71 -1.97 5.54
C ASN A 39 6.25 -2.41 5.40
N GLU A 40 5.30 -1.67 5.98
CA GLU A 40 3.87 -1.93 5.77
C GLU A 40 3.45 -1.76 4.30
N LEU A 41 3.92 -0.71 3.62
CA LEU A 41 3.69 -0.55 2.18
C LEU A 41 4.31 -1.70 1.36
N LEU A 42 5.49 -2.19 1.73
CA LEU A 42 6.14 -3.33 1.08
C LEU A 42 5.35 -4.64 1.27
N ILE A 43 4.84 -4.88 2.48
CA ILE A 43 3.98 -6.03 2.78
C ILE A 43 2.66 -5.93 2.00
N MET A 44 2.09 -4.73 1.91
CA MET A 44 0.89 -4.44 1.12
C MET A 44 1.10 -4.80 -0.36
N LYS A 45 2.19 -4.33 -0.96
CA LYS A 45 2.57 -4.70 -2.33
C LYS A 45 2.68 -6.23 -2.51
N LYS A 46 3.46 -6.89 -1.64
CA LYS A 46 3.69 -8.35 -1.68
C LYS A 46 2.37 -9.14 -1.65
N THR A 47 1.42 -8.68 -0.85
CA THR A 47 0.09 -9.29 -0.72
C THR A 47 -0.67 -9.21 -2.04
N TRP A 48 -0.68 -8.05 -2.69
CA TRP A 48 -1.35 -7.88 -3.98
C TRP A 48 -0.64 -8.63 -5.11
N GLU A 49 0.69 -8.69 -5.11
CA GLU A 49 1.45 -9.53 -6.05
C GLU A 49 1.09 -11.01 -5.89
N THR A 50 0.94 -11.47 -4.65
CA THR A 50 0.52 -12.86 -4.36
C THR A 50 -0.91 -13.10 -4.87
N SER A 51 -1.83 -12.16 -4.66
CA SER A 51 -3.20 -12.22 -5.15
C SER A 51 -3.28 -12.22 -6.69
N LEU A 52 -2.42 -11.44 -7.36
CA LEU A 52 -2.35 -11.40 -8.82
C LEU A 52 -1.93 -12.76 -9.42
N ASN A 53 -0.97 -13.41 -8.78
CA ASN A 53 -0.34 -14.62 -9.28
C ASN A 53 -1.02 -15.93 -8.83
N THR A 54 -1.75 -15.90 -7.71
CA THR A 54 -2.37 -17.10 -7.12
C THR A 54 -3.89 -17.06 -7.27
N PRO A 55 -4.49 -17.98 -8.05
CA PRO A 55 -5.95 -18.13 -8.11
C PRO A 55 -6.53 -18.39 -6.72
N ASN A 56 -7.67 -17.75 -6.41
CA ASN A 56 -8.39 -17.91 -5.13
C ASN A 56 -7.57 -17.58 -3.86
N PHE A 57 -6.54 -16.74 -3.98
CA PHE A 57 -5.81 -16.26 -2.81
C PHE A 57 -6.74 -15.46 -1.89
N ALA A 58 -7.03 -16.03 -0.73
CA ALA A 58 -7.74 -15.34 0.33
C ALA A 58 -6.79 -14.34 0.98
N ILE A 59 -7.06 -13.06 0.79
CA ILE A 59 -6.33 -12.01 1.50
C ILE A 59 -6.85 -12.01 2.93
N THR A 60 -6.13 -12.61 3.86
CA THR A 60 -6.44 -12.51 5.30
C THR A 60 -6.42 -11.04 5.72
N ALA A 61 -7.40 -10.62 6.51
CA ALA A 61 -7.55 -9.24 6.96
C ALA A 61 -6.29 -8.77 7.71
N HIS A 62 -5.53 -7.88 7.07
CA HIS A 62 -4.53 -7.02 7.70
C HIS A 62 -5.21 -5.70 8.11
N SER A 63 -4.62 -4.92 9.02
CA SER A 63 -5.17 -3.62 9.47
C SER A 63 -5.55 -2.65 8.32
N TRP A 64 -4.86 -2.74 7.18
CA TRP A 64 -5.10 -1.98 5.94
C TRP A 64 -5.91 -2.74 4.87
N VAL A 65 -6.32 -3.98 5.14
CA VAL A 65 -7.28 -4.73 4.31
C VAL A 65 -8.63 -4.64 5.03
N ASN A 66 -9.47 -3.71 4.59
CA ASN A 66 -10.83 -3.60 5.12
C ASN A 66 -11.53 -4.98 4.99
N PRO A 67 -12.22 -5.50 6.03
CA PRO A 67 -12.97 -6.76 5.95
C PRO A 67 -14.02 -6.78 4.83
N SER A 68 -14.48 -5.61 4.37
CA SER A 68 -15.40 -5.51 3.23
C SER A 68 -14.74 -5.64 1.84
N THR A 69 -13.39 -5.66 1.77
CA THR A 69 -12.64 -5.90 0.51
C THR A 69 -12.41 -7.39 0.22
N LEU A 70 -12.82 -8.27 1.14
CA LEU A 70 -12.50 -9.70 1.15
C LEU A 70 -13.42 -10.54 0.24
N ASP A 71 -14.48 -9.96 -0.31
CA ASP A 71 -15.42 -10.68 -1.16
C ASP A 71 -15.60 -9.97 -2.51
N THR A 72 -14.87 -10.42 -3.51
CA THR A 72 -15.32 -10.51 -4.91
C THR A 72 -14.20 -11.20 -5.70
N GLY A 73 -14.52 -12.23 -6.47
CA GLY A 73 -13.60 -12.93 -7.41
C GLY A 73 -13.04 -12.07 -8.56
N SER A 74 -12.96 -10.76 -8.33
CA SER A 74 -12.57 -9.65 -9.19
C SER A 74 -11.11 -9.19 -8.91
N THR A 75 -10.39 -9.89 -8.05
CA THR A 75 -9.13 -9.42 -7.44
C THR A 75 -7.97 -9.24 -8.42
N LYS A 76 -7.79 -10.07 -9.45
CA LYS A 76 -6.59 -9.97 -10.33
C LYS A 76 -6.45 -8.63 -11.05
N HIS A 77 -7.52 -8.17 -11.71
CA HIS A 77 -7.46 -6.91 -12.46
C HIS A 77 -7.38 -5.67 -11.55
N LEU A 78 -7.82 -5.80 -10.29
CA LEU A 78 -7.67 -4.77 -9.26
C LEU A 78 -6.29 -4.84 -8.59
N ALA A 79 -5.72 -6.03 -8.43
CA ALA A 79 -4.42 -6.24 -7.81
C ALA A 79 -3.31 -5.54 -8.61
N ALA A 80 -3.32 -5.64 -9.95
CA ALA A 80 -2.38 -4.91 -10.79
C ALA A 80 -2.47 -3.37 -10.60
N GLU A 81 -3.68 -2.84 -10.42
CA GLU A 81 -3.89 -1.40 -10.19
C GLU A 81 -3.45 -0.98 -8.78
N ARG A 82 -3.73 -1.81 -7.77
CA ARG A 82 -3.26 -1.61 -6.39
C ARG A 82 -1.75 -1.66 -6.27
N ILE A 83 -1.10 -2.62 -6.93
CA ILE A 83 0.37 -2.71 -6.99
C ILE A 83 0.95 -1.40 -7.55
N ARG A 84 0.39 -0.89 -8.66
CA ARG A 84 0.86 0.38 -9.24
C ARG A 84 0.73 1.57 -8.29
N ILE A 85 -0.36 1.64 -7.52
CA ILE A 85 -0.58 2.70 -6.53
C ILE A 85 0.47 2.60 -5.41
N VAL A 86 0.71 1.39 -4.89
CA VAL A 86 1.69 1.16 -3.83
C VAL A 86 3.13 1.38 -4.33
N ASP A 87 3.45 1.00 -5.57
CA ASP A 87 4.75 1.28 -6.19
C ASP A 87 5.03 2.78 -6.26
N GLY A 88 4.03 3.58 -6.63
CA GLY A 88 4.14 5.04 -6.61
C GLY A 88 4.41 5.59 -5.21
N ALA A 89 3.71 5.07 -4.19
CA ALA A 89 3.93 5.45 -2.80
C ALA A 89 5.35 5.10 -2.31
N ILE A 90 5.82 3.88 -2.57
CA ILE A 90 7.16 3.43 -2.20
C ILE A 90 8.23 4.31 -2.84
N ALA A 91 8.08 4.62 -4.14
CA ALA A 91 9.03 5.49 -4.84
C ALA A 91 9.14 6.87 -4.19
N LEU A 92 8.01 7.48 -3.82
CA LEU A 92 7.98 8.78 -3.12
C LEU A 92 8.66 8.70 -1.75
N VAL A 93 8.43 7.64 -0.99
CA VAL A 93 9.09 7.45 0.32
C VAL A 93 10.60 7.30 0.14
N HIS A 94 11.04 6.53 -0.86
CA HIS A 94 12.46 6.36 -1.15
C HIS A 94 13.14 7.69 -1.51
N GLU A 95 12.52 8.52 -2.35
CA GLU A 95 13.02 9.86 -2.68
C GLU A 95 13.18 10.73 -1.41
N LYS A 96 12.18 10.71 -0.52
CA LYS A 96 12.22 11.48 0.74
C LYS A 96 13.28 10.96 1.71
N PHE A 97 13.46 9.64 1.82
CA PHE A 97 14.52 9.04 2.63
C PHE A 97 15.89 9.48 2.14
N GLN A 98 16.12 9.42 0.82
CA GLN A 98 17.36 9.87 0.22
C GLN A 98 17.60 11.37 0.44
N ALA A 99 16.56 12.20 0.34
CA ALA A 99 16.65 13.64 0.62
C ALA A 99 17.03 13.94 2.09
N LYS A 100 16.69 13.06 3.05
CA LYS A 100 17.15 13.13 4.44
C LYS A 100 18.53 12.50 4.68
N GLY A 101 19.16 11.90 3.66
CA GLY A 101 20.41 11.16 3.78
C GLY A 101 20.26 9.77 4.41
N TRP A 102 19.05 9.21 4.43
CA TRP A 102 18.77 7.87 4.94
C TRP A 102 18.83 6.84 3.81
N SER A 103 19.38 5.66 4.13
CA SER A 103 19.25 4.50 3.26
C SER A 103 17.93 3.78 3.54
N THR A 104 17.24 3.39 2.49
CA THR A 104 16.12 2.44 2.52
C THR A 104 16.62 1.02 2.69
#